data_AF-A0A0F3QA61-F1
#
_entry.id   AF-A0A0F3QA61-F1
#
_cell.length_a   1.000
_cell.length_b   1.000
_cell.length_c   1.000
_cell.angle_alpha   90.00
_cell.angle_beta   90.00
_cell.angle_gamma   90.00
#
_symmetry.space_group_name_H-M   'P 1'
#
loop_
_entity.id
_entity.type
_entity.pdbx_description
1 polymer ?
#
loop_
_entity_poly.entity_id
_entity_poly.type
_entity_poly.pdbx_seq_one_letter_code
_entity_poly.pdbx_strand_id
1 'polypeptide(L)'
;MKKSKSPTELKFNFITLDKDKVLKFVPALPIILQDNAWSKLSNMKGSIEAGAEIIINILNFLSGNSSAVKKIPINTNKNMKFFVLKSLFNNYEYKNIQEHKALREVLRKYHPEQQSNGDITFLVNNAIYTEKFSKSIKTETDNFIESIFSQLEIMKMALECSIENNHYEVAEKLFTDIFSNARTNLDSIFSQQEYVNHKKYTTILFELVNKFMSVEYQIKTIIDLTPHLKHYFNITAESTDILINNNHSNEAEELLTAALYNITIDDKPKNQDIGWCYYKLGYLNHRNGQREYAVECYKNAWTNYQLQINILYKLLIIIYGVFIVIMMLMII
;
A
#
# COMPACT_ATOMS: atom_id res chain seq x y z
N MET A 1 -17.32 -37.62 9.09
CA MET A 1 -16.92 -36.49 8.24
C MET A 1 -17.61 -35.22 8.74
N LYS A 2 -16.87 -34.34 9.43
CA LYS A 2 -17.40 -33.02 9.83
C LYS A 2 -17.48 -32.15 8.58
N LYS A 3 -18.68 -31.68 8.23
CA LYS A 3 -18.90 -30.71 7.15
C LYS A 3 -18.08 -29.46 7.47
N SER A 4 -17.10 -29.13 6.63
CA SER A 4 -16.45 -27.81 6.66
C SER A 4 -17.53 -26.78 6.38
N LYS A 5 -17.80 -25.89 7.34
CA LYS A 5 -18.52 -24.65 7.04
C LYS A 5 -17.71 -23.94 5.96
N SER A 6 -18.33 -23.64 4.82
CA SER A 6 -17.78 -22.68 3.88
C SER A 6 -17.44 -21.39 4.64
N PRO A 7 -16.35 -20.68 4.31
CA PRO A 7 -16.07 -19.39 4.92
C PRO A 7 -17.29 -18.51 4.71
N THR A 8 -17.89 -18.02 5.79
CA THR A 8 -18.95 -17.03 5.71
C THR A 8 -18.40 -15.86 4.90
N GLU A 9 -19.00 -15.57 3.74
CA GLU A 9 -18.76 -14.30 3.05
C GLU A 9 -19.13 -13.18 4.04
N LEU A 10 -18.13 -12.63 4.70
CA LEU A 10 -18.28 -11.39 5.42
C LEU A 10 -18.42 -10.31 4.36
N LYS A 11 -19.66 -9.93 4.08
CA LYS A 11 -19.91 -8.60 3.53
C LYS A 11 -19.39 -7.62 4.57
N PHE A 12 -18.30 -6.93 4.26
CA PHE A 12 -17.84 -5.76 5.00
C PHE A 12 -18.92 -4.68 4.89
N ASN A 13 -20.00 -4.82 5.67
CA ASN A 13 -21.20 -4.04 5.40
C ASN A 13 -21.00 -2.55 5.64
N PHE A 14 -20.03 -2.12 6.46
CA PHE A 14 -19.53 -0.76 6.51
C PHE A 14 -18.11 -0.80 7.07
N ILE A 15 -17.11 -0.37 6.31
CA ILE A 15 -15.79 -0.01 6.84
C ILE A 15 -15.81 1.50 6.97
N THR A 16 -15.63 2.03 8.18
CA THR A 16 -15.55 3.47 8.37
C THR A 16 -14.10 3.89 8.46
N LEU A 17 -13.72 4.79 7.55
CA LEU A 17 -12.51 5.58 7.75
C LEU A 17 -12.65 6.35 9.07
N ASP A 18 -11.59 6.36 9.86
CA ASP A 18 -11.50 7.21 11.03
C ASP A 18 -11.37 8.66 10.57
N LYS A 19 -12.44 9.44 10.75
CA LYS A 19 -12.51 10.83 10.30
C LYS A 19 -11.37 11.68 10.85
N ASP A 20 -10.99 11.48 12.11
CA ASP A 20 -9.93 12.26 12.73
C ASP A 20 -8.57 11.91 12.12
N LYS A 21 -8.31 10.62 11.85
CA LYS A 21 -7.08 10.20 11.16
C LYS A 21 -7.03 10.72 9.73
N VAL A 22 -8.14 10.64 9.00
CA VAL A 22 -8.26 11.15 7.63
C VAL A 22 -8.03 12.66 7.57
N LEU A 23 -8.66 13.43 8.45
CA LEU A 23 -8.52 14.89 8.48
C LEU A 23 -7.12 15.35 8.89
N LYS A 24 -6.39 14.54 9.66
CA LYS A 24 -5.01 14.81 10.08
C LYS A 24 -3.98 14.26 9.10
N PHE A 25 -4.40 13.54 8.07
CA PHE A 25 -3.46 12.96 7.12
C PHE A 25 -2.79 14.06 6.30
N VAL A 26 -1.47 14.14 6.45
CA VAL A 26 -0.61 14.98 5.62
C VAL A 26 0.44 14.08 4.98
N PRO A 27 0.52 14.01 3.64
CA PRO A 27 1.58 13.25 2.97
C PRO A 27 2.96 13.85 3.29
N ALA A 28 3.96 13.00 3.56
CA ALA A 28 5.34 13.47 3.79
C ALA A 28 5.95 14.12 2.53
N LEU A 29 5.58 13.60 1.35
CA LEU A 29 5.87 14.16 0.04
C LEU A 29 4.58 14.06 -0.77
N PRO A 30 4.17 15.11 -1.52
CA PRO A 30 3.03 15.02 -2.44
C PRO A 30 3.11 13.73 -3.23
N ILE A 31 2.05 12.92 -3.21
CA ILE A 31 2.00 11.56 -3.78
C ILE A 31 2.60 11.51 -5.20
N ILE A 32 2.32 12.57 -5.94
CA ILE A 32 2.74 12.82 -7.30
C ILE A 32 4.26 12.91 -7.54
N LEU A 33 5.02 13.25 -6.50
CA LEU A 33 6.48 13.36 -6.51
C LEU A 33 7.15 12.05 -6.08
N GLN A 34 6.39 11.05 -5.66
CA GLN A 34 6.91 9.72 -5.37
C GLN A 34 7.10 8.94 -6.68
N ASP A 35 8.16 8.13 -6.73
CA ASP A 35 8.70 7.46 -7.91
C ASP A 35 7.63 6.95 -8.89
N ASN A 36 7.44 7.71 -9.96
CA ASN A 36 6.68 7.33 -11.15
C ASN A 36 5.16 7.11 -10.95
N ALA A 37 4.48 7.88 -10.08
CA ALA A 37 3.01 7.88 -10.00
C ALA A 37 2.33 7.98 -11.39
N TRP A 38 2.94 8.76 -12.28
CA TRP A 38 2.56 8.94 -13.67
C TRP A 38 2.70 7.67 -14.52
N SER A 39 3.75 6.87 -14.34
CA SER A 39 3.95 5.66 -15.14
C SER A 39 2.92 4.59 -14.78
N LYS A 40 2.33 4.66 -13.59
CA LYS A 40 1.24 3.77 -13.16
C LYS A 40 -0.11 4.13 -13.81
N LEU A 41 -0.23 5.30 -14.45
CA LEU A 41 -1.44 5.71 -15.21
C LEU A 41 -1.78 4.74 -16.34
N SER A 42 -0.80 4.07 -16.96
CA SER A 42 -1.07 3.06 -18.00
C SER A 42 -1.75 1.81 -17.47
N ASN A 43 -1.61 1.55 -16.17
CA ASN A 43 -2.16 0.36 -15.49
C ASN A 43 -3.53 0.65 -14.85
N MET A 44 -4.04 1.88 -15.01
CA MET A 44 -5.36 2.30 -14.56
C MET A 44 -6.46 1.76 -15.48
N LYS A 45 -6.64 0.45 -15.48
CA LYS A 45 -7.78 -0.21 -16.13
C LYS A 45 -8.74 -0.65 -15.03
N GLY A 46 -9.99 -0.19 -15.09
CA GLY A 46 -11.02 -0.51 -14.09
C GLY A 46 -11.79 0.71 -13.61
N SER A 47 -11.57 1.12 -12.35
CA SER A 47 -12.32 2.23 -11.73
C SER A 47 -11.94 3.59 -12.31
N ILE A 48 -12.95 4.29 -12.84
CA ILE A 48 -12.80 5.68 -13.29
C ILE A 48 -12.60 6.63 -12.11
N GLU A 49 -13.17 6.33 -10.96
CA GLU A 49 -13.01 7.13 -9.75
C GLU A 49 -11.54 7.11 -9.29
N ALA A 50 -10.91 5.93 -9.23
CA ALA A 50 -9.51 5.84 -8.85
C ALA A 50 -8.60 6.63 -9.80
N GLY A 51 -8.81 6.48 -11.12
CA GLY A 51 -8.03 7.21 -12.11
C GLY A 51 -8.29 8.71 -12.08
N ALA A 52 -9.55 9.13 -11.93
CA ALA A 52 -9.94 10.52 -11.85
C ALA A 52 -9.24 11.22 -10.69
N GLU A 53 -9.20 10.61 -9.51
CA GLU A 53 -8.60 11.22 -8.31
C GLU A 53 -7.10 11.43 -8.44
N ILE A 54 -6.40 10.45 -9.02
CA ILE A 54 -4.96 10.58 -9.28
C ILE A 54 -4.71 11.67 -10.33
N ILE A 55 -5.49 11.70 -11.41
CA ILE A 55 -5.38 12.69 -12.49
C ILE A 55 -5.71 14.10 -11.99
N ILE A 56 -6.76 14.27 -11.18
CA ILE A 56 -7.13 15.54 -10.56
C ILE A 56 -5.97 16.05 -9.70
N ASN A 57 -5.47 15.21 -8.79
CA ASN A 57 -4.37 15.58 -7.92
C ASN A 57 -3.14 16.00 -8.75
N ILE A 58 -2.89 15.24 -9.81
CA ILE A 58 -1.80 15.48 -10.72
C ILE A 58 -1.88 16.86 -11.38
N LEU A 59 -3.01 17.14 -12.04
CA LEU A 59 -3.18 18.34 -12.84
C LEU A 59 -3.27 19.58 -11.94
N ASN A 60 -3.80 19.42 -10.73
CA ASN A 60 -3.81 20.46 -9.70
C ASN A 60 -2.37 20.80 -9.27
N PHE A 61 -1.54 19.80 -8.96
CA PHE A 61 -0.14 20.02 -8.63
C PHE A 61 0.60 20.75 -9.77
N LEU A 62 0.55 20.24 -11.01
CA LEU A 62 1.29 20.83 -12.14
C LEU A 62 0.80 22.23 -12.54
N SER A 63 -0.40 22.61 -12.09
CA SER A 63 -0.96 23.96 -12.30
C SER A 63 -0.80 24.87 -11.09
N GLY A 64 -0.30 24.34 -9.96
CA GLY A 64 -0.09 25.08 -8.73
C GLY A 64 1.13 25.98 -8.77
N ASN A 65 1.19 26.91 -7.81
CA ASN A 65 2.28 27.88 -7.68
C ASN A 65 3.32 27.50 -6.61
N SER A 66 3.39 26.22 -6.24
CA SER A 66 4.33 25.75 -5.21
C SER A 66 5.78 25.92 -5.65
N SER A 67 6.69 26.06 -4.68
CA SER A 67 8.13 26.13 -4.94
C SER A 67 8.65 24.89 -5.66
N ALA A 68 8.06 23.71 -5.40
CA ALA A 68 8.37 22.48 -6.10
C ALA A 68 8.02 22.56 -7.59
N VAL A 69 6.83 23.07 -7.93
CA VAL A 69 6.39 23.21 -9.34
C VAL A 69 7.24 24.24 -10.08
N LYS A 70 7.60 25.34 -9.41
CA LYS A 70 8.47 26.39 -9.97
C LYS A 70 9.87 25.89 -10.36
N LYS A 71 10.33 24.78 -9.77
CA LYS A 71 11.62 24.15 -10.11
C LYS A 71 11.53 23.25 -11.35
N ILE A 72 10.33 22.89 -11.80
CA ILE A 72 10.14 22.03 -12.97
C ILE A 72 10.30 22.88 -14.24
N PRO A 73 11.18 22.52 -15.19
CA PRO A 73 11.32 23.25 -16.45
C PRO A 73 9.99 23.32 -17.23
N ILE A 74 9.73 24.44 -17.90
CA ILE A 74 8.45 24.70 -18.59
C ILE A 74 8.11 23.58 -19.59
N ASN A 75 9.08 23.15 -20.39
CA ASN A 75 8.88 22.07 -21.36
C ASN A 75 8.60 20.72 -20.68
N THR A 76 9.25 20.44 -19.54
CA THR A 76 8.99 19.24 -18.74
C THR A 76 7.58 19.26 -18.17
N ASN A 77 7.14 20.39 -17.58
CA ASN A 77 5.79 20.55 -17.06
C ASN A 77 4.73 20.38 -18.17
N LYS A 78 4.99 20.94 -19.37
CA LYS A 78 4.14 20.78 -20.55
C LYS A 78 4.02 19.30 -20.96
N ASN A 79 5.14 18.59 -21.06
CA ASN A 79 5.17 17.18 -21.44
C ASN A 79 4.46 16.29 -20.41
N MET A 80 4.60 16.58 -19.12
CA MET A 80 3.89 15.87 -18.05
C MET A 80 2.38 16.07 -18.18
N LYS A 81 1.90 17.30 -18.36
CA LYS A 81 0.45 17.57 -18.57
C LYS A 81 -0.10 16.84 -19.78
N PHE A 82 0.64 16.87 -20.89
CA PHE A 82 0.27 16.13 -22.11
C PHE A 82 0.16 14.63 -21.84
N PHE A 83 1.17 14.03 -21.20
CA PHE A 83 1.18 12.60 -20.90
C PHE A 83 0.00 12.17 -20.04
N VAL A 84 -0.34 12.96 -19.01
CA VAL A 84 -1.48 12.66 -18.13
C VAL A 84 -2.80 12.66 -18.87
N LEU A 85 -3.05 13.69 -19.69
CA LEU A 85 -4.28 13.80 -20.47
C LEU A 85 -4.35 12.68 -21.51
N LYS A 86 -3.23 12.36 -22.16
CA LYS A 86 -3.12 11.21 -23.04
C LYS A 86 -3.49 9.91 -22.33
N SER A 87 -2.92 9.64 -21.15
CA SER A 87 -3.25 8.45 -20.37
C SER A 87 -4.71 8.41 -19.94
N LEU A 88 -5.31 9.54 -19.58
CA LEU A 88 -6.74 9.62 -19.27
C LEU A 88 -7.59 9.12 -20.45
N PHE A 89 -7.38 9.72 -21.62
CA PHE A 89 -8.20 9.46 -22.80
C PHE A 89 -7.93 8.10 -23.46
N ASN A 90 -6.77 7.49 -23.17
CA ASN A 90 -6.47 6.12 -23.60
C ASN A 90 -7.11 5.05 -22.71
N ASN A 91 -7.39 5.36 -21.44
CA ASN A 91 -7.89 4.37 -20.47
C ASN A 91 -9.40 4.46 -20.21
N TYR A 92 -10.02 5.60 -20.47
CA TYR A 92 -11.42 5.84 -20.13
C TYR A 92 -12.22 6.39 -21.30
N GLU A 93 -13.45 5.90 -21.45
CA GLU A 93 -14.39 6.43 -22.43
C GLU A 93 -14.74 7.89 -22.11
N TYR A 94 -14.80 8.72 -23.15
CA TYR A 94 -15.06 10.15 -23.01
C TYR A 94 -16.39 10.45 -22.28
N LYS A 95 -17.42 9.63 -22.51
CA LYS A 95 -18.71 9.73 -21.82
C LYS A 95 -18.55 9.62 -20.30
N ASN A 96 -17.81 8.62 -19.82
CA ASN A 96 -17.61 8.39 -18.39
C ASN A 96 -16.84 9.56 -17.75
N ILE A 97 -15.89 10.16 -18.49
CA ILE A 97 -15.16 11.35 -18.06
C ILE A 97 -16.11 12.55 -17.89
N GLN A 98 -17.06 12.74 -18.80
CA GLN A 98 -18.03 13.86 -18.75
C GLN A 98 -19.03 13.75 -17.61
N GLU A 99 -19.37 12.52 -17.20
CA GLU A 99 -20.25 12.24 -16.07
C GLU A 99 -19.55 12.50 -14.73
N HIS A 100 -18.22 12.35 -14.66
CA HIS A 100 -17.44 12.58 -13.45
C HIS A 100 -17.23 14.08 -13.15
N LYS A 101 -18.09 14.65 -12.30
CA LYS A 101 -18.15 16.10 -11.99
C LYS A 101 -16.79 16.74 -11.67
N ALA A 102 -16.03 16.21 -10.70
CA ALA A 102 -14.77 16.82 -10.26
C ALA A 102 -13.70 16.83 -11.37
N LEU A 103 -13.54 15.69 -12.05
CA LEU A 103 -12.64 15.55 -13.20
C LEU A 103 -13.02 16.52 -14.32
N ARG A 104 -14.31 16.61 -14.68
CA ARG A 104 -14.79 17.54 -15.71
C ARG A 104 -14.43 19.00 -15.40
N GLU A 105 -14.58 19.43 -14.14
CA GLU A 105 -14.22 20.79 -13.74
C GLU A 105 -12.73 21.09 -13.93
N VAL A 106 -11.85 20.15 -13.52
CA VAL A 106 -10.40 20.27 -13.71
C VAL A 106 -10.03 20.28 -15.19
N LEU A 107 -10.76 19.53 -16.02
CA LEU A 107 -10.49 19.39 -17.44
C LEU A 107 -10.92 20.61 -18.28
N ARG A 108 -11.79 21.50 -17.76
CA ARG A 108 -12.27 22.68 -18.51
C ARG A 108 -11.16 23.54 -19.10
N LYS A 109 -10.04 23.71 -18.38
CA LYS A 109 -8.87 24.49 -18.82
C LYS A 109 -8.10 23.88 -20.00
N TYR A 110 -8.35 22.60 -20.29
CA TYR A 110 -7.72 21.88 -21.40
C TYR A 110 -8.66 21.73 -22.59
N HIS A 111 -9.90 22.25 -22.53
CA HIS A 111 -10.88 22.23 -23.63
C HIS A 111 -10.97 20.88 -24.36
N PRO A 112 -11.19 19.75 -23.66
CA PRO A 112 -11.31 18.47 -24.34
C PRO A 112 -12.57 18.45 -25.20
N GLU A 113 -12.46 17.93 -26.41
CA GLU A 113 -13.57 17.78 -27.36
C GLU A 113 -13.43 16.46 -28.11
N GLN A 114 -14.53 15.71 -28.22
CA GLN A 114 -14.59 14.50 -29.01
C GLN A 114 -15.05 14.84 -30.43
N GLN A 115 -14.21 14.50 -31.40
CA GLN A 115 -14.44 14.71 -32.81
C GLN A 115 -15.38 13.64 -33.39
N SER A 116 -15.93 13.89 -34.58
CA SER A 116 -16.88 12.99 -35.24
C SER A 116 -16.30 11.59 -35.55
N ASN A 117 -14.98 11.50 -35.73
CA ASN A 117 -14.26 10.24 -35.94
C ASN A 117 -13.96 9.49 -34.63
N GLY A 118 -14.35 10.05 -33.47
CA GLY A 118 -14.11 9.49 -32.14
C GLY A 118 -12.84 10.00 -31.46
N ASP A 119 -11.92 10.64 -32.20
CA ASP A 119 -10.67 11.18 -31.65
C ASP A 119 -10.94 12.30 -30.64
N ILE A 120 -10.01 12.51 -29.71
CA ILE A 120 -10.15 13.53 -28.69
C ILE A 120 -9.07 14.60 -28.88
N THR A 121 -9.52 15.84 -28.99
CA THR A 121 -8.65 17.02 -29.03
C THR A 121 -8.60 17.71 -27.67
N PHE A 122 -7.42 18.18 -27.25
CA PHE A 122 -7.26 18.97 -26.04
C PHE A 122 -6.08 19.95 -26.13
N LEU A 123 -6.12 20.99 -25.31
CA LEU A 123 -5.16 22.10 -25.30
C LEU A 123 -4.16 21.96 -24.15
N VAL A 124 -2.86 22.02 -24.42
CA VAL A 124 -1.82 22.15 -23.37
C VAL A 124 -0.88 23.30 -23.72
N ASN A 125 -0.84 24.33 -22.86
CA ASN A 125 -0.03 25.54 -23.04
C ASN A 125 -0.16 26.12 -24.47
N ASN A 126 -1.40 26.35 -24.91
CA ASN A 126 -1.77 26.89 -26.22
C ASN A 126 -1.42 26.01 -27.44
N ALA A 127 -0.96 24.77 -27.23
CA ALA A 127 -0.80 23.78 -28.29
C ALA A 127 -1.98 22.80 -28.27
N ILE A 128 -2.56 22.55 -29.44
CA ILE A 128 -3.63 21.57 -29.62
C ILE A 128 -3.00 20.21 -29.88
N TYR A 129 -3.49 19.20 -29.17
CA TYR A 129 -3.12 17.81 -29.32
C TYR A 129 -4.35 17.00 -29.72
N THR A 130 -4.14 15.97 -30.55
CA THR A 130 -5.17 15.01 -30.94
C THR A 130 -4.70 13.62 -30.54
N GLU A 131 -5.45 12.96 -29.66
CA GLU A 131 -5.23 11.55 -29.33
C GLU A 131 -6.24 10.68 -30.05
N LYS A 132 -5.72 9.65 -30.72
CA LYS A 132 -6.53 8.72 -31.48
C LYS A 132 -7.28 7.82 -30.51
N PHE A 133 -8.60 7.83 -30.60
CA PHE A 133 -9.38 6.94 -29.75
C PHE A 133 -9.25 5.50 -30.26
N SER A 134 -8.39 4.72 -29.61
CA SER A 134 -8.31 3.29 -29.90
C SER A 134 -9.36 2.55 -29.07
N LYS A 135 -10.38 1.99 -29.73
CA LYS A 135 -11.42 1.13 -29.11
C LYS A 135 -10.90 -0.13 -28.41
N SER A 136 -9.60 -0.39 -28.43
CA SER A 136 -9.02 -1.58 -27.83
C SER A 136 -7.99 -1.19 -26.79
N ILE A 137 -8.39 -1.26 -25.52
CA ILE A 137 -7.44 -1.70 -24.51
C ILE A 137 -7.29 -3.20 -24.73
N LYS A 138 -6.39 -3.60 -25.64
CA LYS A 138 -5.91 -4.99 -25.63
C LYS A 138 -5.29 -5.20 -24.25
N THR A 139 -5.86 -6.10 -23.49
CA THR A 139 -5.19 -6.74 -22.37
C THR A 139 -4.04 -7.53 -22.99
N GLU A 140 -2.84 -6.94 -23.03
CA GLU A 140 -1.67 -7.79 -22.87
C GLU A 140 -1.93 -8.63 -21.62
N THR A 141 -1.65 -9.93 -21.74
CA THR A 141 -1.85 -10.91 -20.69
C THR A 141 -0.90 -10.60 -19.55
N ASP A 142 -1.23 -9.57 -18.77
CA ASP A 142 -0.57 -9.25 -17.52
C ASP A 142 -0.76 -10.46 -16.61
N ASN A 143 0.32 -10.91 -15.97
CA ASN A 143 0.25 -11.95 -14.96
C ASN A 143 -0.86 -11.57 -13.97
N PHE A 144 -1.83 -12.48 -13.75
CA PHE A 144 -3.00 -12.23 -12.90
C PHE A 144 -2.62 -11.65 -11.53
N ILE A 145 -1.51 -12.12 -10.95
CA ILE A 145 -0.99 -11.63 -9.67
C ILE A 145 -0.38 -10.22 -9.78
N GLU A 146 0.35 -9.93 -10.86
CA GLU A 146 0.87 -8.58 -11.12
C GLU A 146 -0.27 -7.59 -11.35
N SER A 147 -1.37 -8.02 -11.96
CA SER A 147 -2.59 -7.21 -12.12
C SER A 147 -3.24 -6.89 -10.78
N ILE A 148 -3.43 -7.89 -9.90
CA ILE A 148 -3.95 -7.68 -8.54
C ILE A 148 -3.07 -6.70 -7.75
N PHE A 149 -1.75 -6.88 -7.80
CA PHE A 149 -0.82 -6.03 -7.07
C PHE A 149 -0.83 -4.58 -7.60
N SER A 150 -0.76 -4.42 -8.93
CA SER A 150 -0.80 -3.11 -9.58
C SER A 150 -2.10 -2.35 -9.26
N GLN A 151 -3.23 -3.07 -9.25
CA GLN A 151 -4.52 -2.49 -8.88
C GLN A 151 -4.53 -1.99 -7.43
N LEU A 152 -4.00 -2.77 -6.47
CA LEU A 152 -3.91 -2.33 -5.07
C LEU A 152 -3.07 -1.06 -4.93
N GLU A 153 -1.93 -0.97 -5.60
CA GLU A 153 -1.07 0.23 -5.54
C GLU A 153 -1.78 1.47 -6.10
N ILE A 154 -2.51 1.32 -7.21
CA ILE A 154 -3.29 2.40 -7.82
C ILE A 154 -4.43 2.82 -6.88
N MET A 155 -5.17 1.87 -6.32
CA MET A 155 -6.28 2.19 -5.41
C MET A 155 -5.79 2.86 -4.13
N LYS A 156 -4.65 2.42 -3.56
CA LYS A 156 -3.99 3.12 -2.45
C LYS A 156 -3.63 4.55 -2.83
N MET A 157 -3.03 4.74 -3.99
CA MET A 157 -2.64 6.08 -4.45
C MET A 157 -3.86 6.98 -4.64
N ALA A 158 -4.92 6.46 -5.24
CA ALA A 158 -6.17 7.17 -5.44
C ALA A 158 -6.83 7.55 -4.11
N LEU A 159 -6.89 6.62 -3.15
CA LEU A 159 -7.38 6.88 -1.81
C LEU A 159 -6.65 8.06 -1.16
N GLU A 160 -5.31 8.03 -1.18
CA GLU A 160 -4.50 9.09 -0.59
C GLU A 160 -4.72 10.43 -1.35
N CYS A 161 -4.86 10.41 -2.68
CA CYS A 161 -5.19 11.59 -3.48
C CYS A 161 -6.60 12.16 -3.16
N SER A 162 -7.59 11.29 -2.92
CA SER A 162 -8.94 11.71 -2.55
C SER A 162 -8.97 12.42 -1.22
N ILE A 163 -8.20 11.93 -0.24
CA ILE A 163 -8.07 12.59 1.05
C ILE A 163 -7.41 13.97 0.88
N GLU A 164 -6.31 14.06 0.10
CA GLU A 164 -5.63 15.33 -0.19
C GLU A 164 -6.56 16.37 -0.87
N ASN A 165 -7.47 15.91 -1.74
CA ASN A 165 -8.43 16.77 -2.43
C ASN A 165 -9.73 17.00 -1.64
N ASN A 166 -9.85 16.51 -0.40
CA ASN A 166 -11.07 16.57 0.41
C ASN A 166 -12.29 15.83 -0.21
N HIS A 167 -12.04 14.85 -1.08
CA HIS A 167 -13.05 14.00 -1.69
C HIS A 167 -13.35 12.76 -0.82
N TYR A 168 -13.81 12.99 0.41
CA TYR A 168 -13.91 11.95 1.45
C TYR A 168 -14.85 10.80 1.09
N GLU A 169 -15.97 11.07 0.42
CA GLU A 169 -16.90 10.02 -0.04
C GLU A 169 -16.24 9.07 -1.04
N VAL A 170 -15.37 9.60 -1.92
CA VAL A 170 -14.60 8.80 -2.87
C VAL A 170 -13.53 7.99 -2.13
N ALA A 171 -12.87 8.60 -1.14
CA ALA A 171 -11.92 7.91 -0.29
C ALA A 171 -12.56 6.71 0.44
N GLU A 172 -13.74 6.88 1.05
CA GLU A 172 -14.47 5.79 1.71
C GLU A 172 -14.85 4.67 0.74
N LYS A 173 -15.30 5.01 -0.47
CA LYS A 173 -15.60 4.03 -1.52
C LYS A 173 -14.35 3.23 -1.92
N LEU A 174 -13.26 3.92 -2.25
CA LEU A 174 -11.99 3.27 -2.63
C LEU A 174 -11.46 2.37 -1.53
N PHE A 175 -11.55 2.81 -0.27
CA PHE A 175 -11.15 2.02 0.88
C PHE A 175 -11.99 0.75 1.01
N THR A 176 -13.31 0.88 0.88
CA THR A 176 -14.23 -0.26 0.91
C THR A 176 -13.93 -1.25 -0.21
N ASP A 177 -13.69 -0.75 -1.42
CA ASP A 177 -13.38 -1.58 -2.58
C ASP A 177 -12.07 -2.38 -2.38
N ILE A 178 -11.02 -1.77 -1.81
CA ILE A 178 -9.76 -2.44 -1.47
C ILE A 178 -10.00 -3.63 -0.54
N PHE A 179 -10.70 -3.39 0.58
CA PHE A 179 -10.85 -4.41 1.63
C PHE A 179 -11.91 -5.46 1.31
N SER A 180 -12.90 -5.14 0.48
CA SER A 180 -13.92 -6.11 0.03
C SER A 180 -13.32 -7.32 -0.68
N ASN A 181 -12.19 -7.13 -1.39
CA ASN A 181 -11.51 -8.19 -2.14
C ASN A 181 -10.20 -8.65 -1.49
N ALA A 182 -9.76 -8.02 -0.39
CA ALA A 182 -8.45 -8.24 0.20
C ALA A 182 -8.18 -9.71 0.53
N ARG A 183 -9.13 -10.39 1.19
CA ARG A 183 -8.98 -11.80 1.57
C ARG A 183 -8.89 -12.72 0.34
N THR A 184 -9.83 -12.58 -0.60
CA THR A 184 -9.85 -13.37 -1.84
C THR A 184 -8.56 -13.20 -2.65
N ASN A 185 -8.06 -11.97 -2.72
CA ASN A 185 -6.79 -11.65 -3.39
C ASN A 185 -5.61 -12.29 -2.66
N LEU A 186 -5.52 -12.17 -1.33
CA LEU A 186 -4.48 -12.81 -0.53
C LEU A 186 -4.51 -14.34 -0.67
N ASP A 187 -5.69 -14.97 -0.57
CA ASP A 187 -5.87 -16.41 -0.78
C ASP A 187 -5.38 -16.83 -2.18
N SER A 188 -5.71 -16.05 -3.21
CA SER A 188 -5.30 -16.32 -4.59
C SER A 188 -3.78 -16.22 -4.75
N ILE A 189 -3.15 -15.14 -4.26
CA ILE A 189 -1.70 -14.95 -4.34
C ILE A 189 -0.98 -16.06 -3.56
N PHE A 190 -1.46 -16.38 -2.36
CA PHE A 190 -0.88 -17.42 -1.51
C PHE A 190 -0.95 -18.80 -2.17
N SER A 191 -2.08 -19.15 -2.79
CA SER A 191 -2.28 -20.45 -3.45
C SER A 191 -1.32 -20.68 -4.63
N GLN A 192 -0.86 -19.61 -5.27
CA GLN A 192 0.11 -19.64 -6.37
C GLN A 192 1.57 -19.60 -5.88
N GLN A 193 1.79 -19.61 -4.56
CA GLN A 193 3.12 -19.54 -3.95
C GLN A 193 3.89 -18.24 -4.28
N GLU A 194 3.16 -17.18 -4.65
CA GLU A 194 3.69 -15.86 -5.00
C GLU A 194 4.00 -15.03 -3.75
N TYR A 195 4.89 -15.56 -2.90
CA TYR A 195 5.03 -15.11 -1.53
C TYR A 195 5.64 -13.72 -1.36
N VAL A 196 6.48 -13.30 -2.31
CA VAL A 196 7.01 -11.93 -2.36
C VAL A 196 5.88 -10.94 -2.58
N ASN A 197 4.97 -11.25 -3.51
CA ASN A 197 3.80 -10.42 -3.80
C ASN A 197 2.78 -10.48 -2.66
N HIS A 198 2.57 -11.66 -2.06
CA HIS A 198 1.70 -11.82 -0.89
C HIS A 198 2.19 -10.96 0.29
N LYS A 199 3.50 -10.93 0.56
CA LYS A 199 4.09 -10.09 1.63
C LYS A 199 3.87 -8.62 1.36
N LYS A 200 4.16 -8.16 0.14
CA LYS A 200 3.95 -6.75 -0.25
C LYS A 200 2.47 -6.35 -0.14
N TYR A 201 1.57 -7.18 -0.65
CA TYR A 201 0.12 -6.96 -0.60
C TYR A 201 -0.36 -6.85 0.86
N THR A 202 0.04 -7.81 1.71
CA THR A 202 -0.29 -7.81 3.14
C THR A 202 0.25 -6.56 3.83
N THR A 203 1.49 -6.16 3.53
CA THR A 203 2.12 -4.96 4.10
C THR A 203 1.33 -3.70 3.75
N ILE A 204 0.99 -3.51 2.46
CA ILE A 204 0.21 -2.35 2.01
C ILE A 204 -1.16 -2.31 2.69
N LEU A 205 -1.87 -3.44 2.79
CA LEU A 205 -3.15 -3.49 3.49
C LEU A 205 -3.01 -3.04 4.95
N PHE A 206 -1.99 -3.53 5.66
CA PHE A 206 -1.81 -3.20 7.07
C PHE A 206 -1.33 -1.77 7.31
N GLU A 207 -0.57 -1.19 6.39
CA GLU A 207 -0.33 0.26 6.38
C GLU A 207 -1.65 1.05 6.32
N LEU A 208 -2.56 0.66 5.44
CA LEU A 208 -3.88 1.31 5.30
C LEU A 208 -4.76 1.12 6.54
N VAL A 209 -4.81 -0.10 7.10
CA VAL A 209 -5.52 -0.41 8.36
C VAL A 209 -5.03 0.50 9.49
N ASN A 210 -3.71 0.56 9.69
CA ASN A 210 -3.11 1.31 10.78
C ASN A 210 -3.35 2.82 10.65
N LYS A 211 -3.21 3.32 9.42
CA LYS A 211 -3.26 4.75 9.10
C LYS A 211 -4.68 5.31 9.08
N PHE A 212 -5.67 4.54 8.63
CA PHE A 212 -6.98 5.10 8.30
C PHE A 212 -8.18 4.44 8.98
N MET A 213 -8.08 3.21 9.50
CA MET A 213 -9.22 2.60 10.21
C MET A 213 -9.30 3.03 11.67
N SER A 214 -10.53 3.05 12.20
CA SER A 214 -10.73 3.12 13.65
C SER A 214 -10.31 1.80 14.31
N VAL A 215 -9.97 1.86 15.60
CA VAL A 215 -9.43 0.71 16.34
C VAL A 215 -10.35 -0.52 16.29
N GLU A 216 -11.66 -0.33 16.38
CA GLU A 216 -12.65 -1.42 16.29
C GLU A 216 -12.50 -2.21 14.97
N TYR A 217 -12.38 -1.51 13.86
CA TYR A 217 -12.21 -2.14 12.55
C TYR A 217 -10.80 -2.68 12.34
N GLN A 218 -9.77 -2.05 12.92
CA GLN A 218 -8.41 -2.60 12.91
C GLN A 218 -8.39 -4.00 13.53
N ILE A 219 -8.98 -4.17 14.71
CA ILE A 219 -9.07 -5.45 15.41
C ILE A 219 -9.79 -6.49 14.54
N LYS A 220 -10.95 -6.13 13.98
CA LYS A 220 -11.71 -7.04 13.11
C LYS A 220 -10.88 -7.49 11.90
N THR A 221 -10.20 -6.56 11.23
CA THR A 221 -9.35 -6.87 10.07
C THR A 221 -8.15 -7.75 10.47
N ILE A 222 -7.52 -7.51 11.63
CA ILE A 222 -6.44 -8.37 12.14
C ILE A 222 -6.92 -9.80 12.34
N ILE A 223 -8.07 -9.98 12.99
CA ILE A 223 -8.66 -11.30 13.23
C ILE A 223 -8.99 -11.99 11.90
N ASP A 224 -9.68 -11.30 10.99
CA ASP A 224 -10.10 -11.86 9.70
C ASP A 224 -8.91 -12.26 8.80
N LEU A 225 -7.80 -11.52 8.87
CA LEU A 225 -6.60 -11.75 8.06
C LEU A 225 -5.51 -12.54 8.79
N THR A 226 -5.76 -13.04 10.00
CA THR A 226 -4.84 -13.89 10.78
C THR A 226 -4.22 -15.04 9.97
N PRO A 227 -4.96 -15.76 9.08
CA PRO A 227 -4.37 -16.80 8.24
C PRO A 227 -3.19 -16.34 7.38
N HIS A 228 -3.16 -15.06 7.00
CA HIS A 228 -2.11 -14.45 6.17
C HIS A 228 -1.03 -13.77 7.01
N LEU A 229 -1.41 -13.11 8.11
CA LEU A 229 -0.51 -12.33 8.95
C LEU A 229 0.58 -13.16 9.61
N LYS A 230 0.23 -14.36 10.06
CA LYS A 230 1.12 -15.27 10.79
C LYS A 230 2.41 -15.64 10.02
N HIS A 231 2.48 -15.36 8.72
CA HIS A 231 3.64 -15.64 7.89
C HIS A 231 4.69 -14.52 7.92
N TYR A 232 4.39 -13.35 8.49
CA TYR A 232 5.24 -12.16 8.47
C TYR A 232 5.40 -11.58 9.88
N PHE A 233 6.60 -11.74 10.47
CA PHE A 233 6.86 -11.34 11.85
C PHE A 233 6.72 -9.84 12.11
N ASN A 234 7.13 -8.99 11.17
CA ASN A 234 6.99 -7.53 11.33
C ASN A 234 5.51 -7.12 11.46
N ILE A 235 4.65 -7.63 10.58
CA ILE A 235 3.21 -7.32 10.59
C ILE A 235 2.54 -7.97 11.80
N THR A 236 2.94 -9.19 12.15
CA THR A 236 2.44 -9.88 13.35
C THR A 236 2.77 -9.11 14.62
N ALA A 237 4.01 -8.64 14.76
CA ALA A 237 4.41 -7.85 15.91
C ALA A 237 3.56 -6.58 16.01
N GLU A 238 3.41 -5.81 14.95
CA GLU A 238 2.59 -4.58 14.98
C GLU A 238 1.11 -4.85 15.26
N SER A 239 0.52 -5.86 14.59
CA SER A 239 -0.89 -6.22 14.76
C SER A 239 -1.21 -6.66 16.19
N THR A 240 -0.28 -7.37 16.83
CA THR A 240 -0.48 -7.86 18.20
C THR A 240 -0.42 -6.74 19.24
N ASP A 241 0.26 -5.61 18.98
CA ASP A 241 0.16 -4.44 19.86
C ASP A 241 -1.26 -3.87 19.89
N ILE A 242 -1.90 -3.79 18.72
CA ILE A 242 -3.29 -3.32 18.60
C ILE A 242 -4.21 -4.25 19.39
N LEU A 243 -4.06 -5.57 19.26
CA LEU A 243 -4.86 -6.54 20.00
C LEU A 243 -4.62 -6.45 21.52
N ILE A 244 -3.36 -6.46 21.96
CA ILE A 244 -2.98 -6.41 23.39
C ILE A 244 -3.50 -5.14 24.05
N ASN A 245 -3.31 -3.98 23.42
CA ASN A 245 -3.71 -2.68 23.96
C ASN A 245 -5.24 -2.51 24.03
N ASN A 246 -6.00 -3.35 23.33
CA ASN A 246 -7.46 -3.29 23.29
C ASN A 246 -8.12 -4.54 23.91
N ASN A 247 -7.43 -5.24 24.81
CA ASN A 247 -7.95 -6.39 25.56
C ASN A 247 -8.30 -7.64 24.72
N HIS A 248 -7.74 -7.78 23.51
CA HIS A 248 -7.85 -8.99 22.68
C HIS A 248 -6.63 -9.89 22.88
N SER A 249 -6.36 -10.26 24.13
CA SER A 249 -5.14 -11.00 24.50
C SER A 249 -5.13 -12.44 23.98
N ASN A 250 -6.30 -13.09 23.86
CA ASN A 250 -6.39 -14.46 23.37
C ASN A 250 -6.08 -14.53 21.87
N GLU A 251 -6.64 -13.60 21.09
CA GLU A 251 -6.39 -13.48 19.65
C GLU A 251 -4.93 -13.10 19.39
N ALA A 252 -4.35 -12.24 20.24
CA ALA A 252 -2.92 -11.91 20.18
C ALA A 252 -2.05 -13.14 20.47
N GLU A 253 -2.38 -13.92 21.49
CA GLU A 253 -1.68 -15.15 21.85
C GLU A 253 -1.76 -16.18 20.72
N GLU A 254 -2.95 -16.40 20.13
CA GLU A 254 -3.16 -17.30 19.00
C GLU A 254 -2.31 -16.89 17.79
N LEU A 255 -2.33 -15.61 17.41
CA LEU A 255 -1.56 -15.10 16.28
C LEU A 255 -0.04 -15.21 16.51
N LEU A 256 0.45 -14.85 17.70
CA LEU A 256 1.88 -14.96 18.05
C LEU A 256 2.35 -16.41 18.05
N THR A 257 1.55 -17.28 18.66
CA THR A 257 1.82 -18.72 18.72
C THR A 257 1.88 -19.30 17.30
N ALA A 258 0.87 -19.01 16.48
CA ALA A 258 0.83 -19.45 15.09
C ALA A 258 2.03 -18.93 14.27
N ALA A 259 2.45 -17.68 14.48
CA ALA A 259 3.61 -17.14 13.79
C ALA A 259 4.92 -17.84 14.17
N LEU A 260 5.11 -18.13 15.47
CA LEU A 260 6.32 -18.77 15.99
C LEU A 260 6.41 -20.28 15.67
N TYR A 261 5.27 -20.96 15.44
CA TYR A 261 5.24 -22.38 15.06
C TYR A 261 5.37 -22.63 13.55
N ASN A 262 5.10 -21.65 12.69
CA ASN A 262 5.17 -21.85 11.24
C ASN A 262 6.59 -21.68 10.69
N ILE A 263 6.91 -22.45 9.64
CA ILE A 263 8.08 -22.17 8.79
C ILE A 263 7.77 -20.85 8.07
N THR A 264 8.53 -19.80 8.36
CA THR A 264 8.33 -18.50 7.75
C THR A 264 8.64 -18.54 6.27
N ILE A 265 7.71 -17.99 5.49
CA ILE A 265 7.89 -17.76 4.06
C ILE A 265 8.66 -16.45 3.82
N ASP A 266 8.80 -15.62 4.86
CA ASP A 266 9.72 -14.51 4.85
C ASP A 266 11.15 -15.04 4.64
N ASP A 267 11.76 -14.71 3.50
CA ASP A 267 13.05 -15.27 3.10
C ASP A 267 14.16 -14.97 4.13
N LYS A 268 14.02 -13.88 4.90
CA LYS A 268 14.95 -13.43 5.95
C LYS A 268 14.22 -12.56 7.00
N PRO A 269 13.44 -13.13 7.93
CA PRO A 269 12.86 -12.34 9.00
C PRO A 269 13.96 -11.67 9.82
N LYS A 270 13.76 -10.42 10.24
CA LYS A 270 14.72 -9.79 11.14
C LYS A 270 14.62 -10.47 12.50
N ASN A 271 15.77 -10.83 13.07
CA ASN A 271 15.82 -11.37 14.44
C ASN A 271 15.09 -10.46 15.44
N GLN A 272 15.11 -9.14 15.21
CA GLN A 272 14.36 -8.18 16.01
C GLN A 272 12.85 -8.47 16.02
N ASP A 273 12.26 -8.75 14.86
CA ASP A 273 10.81 -8.97 14.71
C ASP A 273 10.42 -10.30 15.38
N ILE A 274 11.24 -11.35 15.21
CA ILE A 274 11.09 -12.62 15.91
C ILE A 274 11.19 -12.41 17.43
N GLY A 275 12.19 -11.65 17.87
CA GLY A 275 12.40 -11.31 19.28
C GLY A 275 11.21 -10.58 19.88
N TRP A 276 10.60 -9.65 19.13
CA TRP A 276 9.38 -8.96 19.54
C TRP A 276 8.21 -9.92 19.71
N CYS A 277 8.01 -10.86 18.79
CA CYS A 277 6.95 -11.85 18.91
C CYS A 277 7.12 -12.73 20.17
N TYR A 278 8.33 -13.24 20.42
CA TYR A 278 8.61 -13.98 21.65
C TYR A 278 8.40 -13.13 22.91
N TYR A 279 8.84 -11.88 22.91
CA TYR A 279 8.66 -10.98 24.06
C TYR A 279 7.18 -10.77 24.37
N LYS A 280 6.35 -10.51 23.36
CA LYS A 280 4.91 -10.29 23.52
C LYS A 280 4.19 -11.55 23.97
N LEU A 281 4.56 -12.71 23.43
CA LEU A 281 4.00 -13.98 23.86
C LEU A 281 4.36 -14.29 25.32
N GLY A 282 5.60 -13.99 25.73
CA GLY A 282 6.05 -14.10 27.11
C GLY A 282 5.30 -13.15 28.05
N TYR A 283 5.04 -11.91 27.62
CA TYR A 283 4.24 -10.94 28.36
C TYR A 283 2.80 -11.43 28.60
N LEU A 284 2.13 -11.94 27.57
CA LEU A 284 0.78 -12.49 27.69
C LEU A 284 0.75 -13.69 28.63
N ASN A 285 1.67 -14.64 28.46
CA ASN A 285 1.76 -15.83 29.29
C ASN A 285 2.09 -15.52 30.75
N HIS A 286 2.93 -14.52 31.00
CA HIS A 286 3.19 -14.04 32.36
C HIS A 286 1.91 -13.48 33.00
N ARG A 287 1.15 -12.64 32.27
CA ARG A 287 -0.15 -12.12 32.76
C ARG A 287 -1.16 -13.23 33.03
N ASN A 288 -1.12 -14.30 32.23
CA ASN A 288 -1.99 -15.47 32.38
C ASN A 288 -1.49 -16.47 33.45
N GLY A 289 -0.41 -16.15 34.17
CA GLY A 289 0.13 -16.99 35.25
C GLY A 289 1.02 -18.15 34.78
N GLN A 290 1.26 -18.29 33.48
CA GLN A 290 2.12 -19.32 32.88
C GLN A 290 3.60 -18.94 32.93
N ARG A 291 4.15 -18.86 34.15
CA ARG A 291 5.49 -18.31 34.40
C ARG A 291 6.63 -19.04 33.70
N GLU A 292 6.60 -20.38 33.67
CA GLU A 292 7.67 -21.17 33.08
C GLU A 292 7.79 -20.92 31.57
N TYR A 293 6.65 -20.96 30.88
CA TYR A 293 6.59 -20.68 29.44
C TYR A 293 6.92 -19.22 29.12
N ALA A 294 6.52 -18.27 29.98
CA ALA A 294 6.92 -16.87 29.83
C ALA A 294 8.43 -16.67 29.91
N VAL A 295 9.11 -17.35 30.84
CA VAL A 295 10.59 -17.31 30.97
C VAL A 295 11.26 -17.87 29.73
N GLU A 296 10.76 -18.97 29.19
CA GLU A 296 11.27 -19.54 27.93
C GLU A 296 11.13 -18.55 26.77
N CYS A 297 9.95 -17.93 26.63
CA CYS A 297 9.71 -16.90 25.64
C CYS A 297 10.68 -15.72 25.78
N TYR A 298 10.90 -15.21 27.01
CA TYR A 298 11.85 -14.11 27.22
C TYR A 298 13.31 -14.49 26.91
N LYS A 299 13.73 -15.74 27.17
CA LYS A 299 15.06 -16.24 26.78
C LYS A 299 15.21 -16.29 25.26
N ASN A 300 14.19 -16.74 24.55
CA ASN A 300 14.18 -16.77 23.08
C ASN A 300 14.19 -15.36 22.50
N ALA A 301 13.44 -14.41 23.08
CA ALA A 301 13.49 -13.01 22.70
C ALA A 301 14.90 -12.42 22.85
N TRP A 302 15.53 -12.64 24.01
CA TRP A 302 16.88 -12.18 24.30
C TRP A 302 17.92 -12.74 23.32
N THR A 303 17.86 -14.03 23.03
CA THR A 303 18.78 -14.70 22.08
C THR A 303 18.71 -14.05 20.70
N ASN A 304 17.51 -13.74 20.22
CA ASN A 304 17.29 -13.08 18.95
C ASN A 304 17.88 -11.65 18.91
N TYR A 305 17.70 -10.87 19.99
CA TYR A 305 18.32 -9.54 20.09
C TYR A 305 19.85 -9.60 20.17
N GLN A 306 20.42 -10.57 20.89
CA GLN A 306 21.87 -10.74 20.97
C GLN A 306 22.50 -11.09 19.63
N LEU A 307 21.86 -11.94 18.82
CA LEU A 307 22.32 -12.25 17.47
C LEU A 307 22.42 -10.98 16.60
N GLN A 308 21.47 -10.06 16.75
CA GLN A 308 21.50 -8.76 16.04
C GLN A 308 22.68 -7.89 16.47
N ILE A 309 22.93 -7.77 17.78
CA ILE A 309 24.06 -6.99 18.32
C ILE A 309 25.40 -7.57 17.83
N ASN A 310 25.55 -8.89 17.82
CA ASN A 310 26.77 -9.55 17.37
C ASN A 310 27.03 -9.34 15.86
N ILE A 311 25.98 -9.31 15.03
CA ILE A 311 26.11 -8.99 13.60
C ILE A 311 26.56 -7.54 13.40
N LEU A 312 25.95 -6.59 14.11
CA LEU A 312 26.34 -5.17 14.08
C LEU A 312 27.80 -4.97 14.49
N TYR A 313 28.23 -5.64 15.55
CA TYR A 313 29.61 -5.57 16.04
C TYR A 313 30.61 -6.14 15.02
N LYS A 314 30.29 -7.28 14.40
CA LYS A 314 31.11 -7.88 13.32
C LYS A 314 31.19 -6.97 12.09
N LEU A 315 30.09 -6.33 11.68
CA LEU A 315 30.08 -5.36 10.58
C LEU A 315 30.95 -4.14 10.90
N LEU A 316 30.91 -3.64 12.13
CA LEU A 316 31.76 -2.53 12.57
C LEU A 316 33.25 -2.89 12.45
N ILE A 317 33.66 -4.07 12.92
CA ILE A 317 35.04 -4.55 12.81
C ILE A 317 35.48 -4.64 11.34
N ILE A 318 34.63 -5.14 10.45
CA ILE A 318 34.93 -5.23 9.01
C ILE A 318 35.11 -3.84 8.39
N ILE A 319 34.22 -2.88 8.70
CA ILE A 319 34.30 -1.50 8.19
C ILE A 319 35.60 -0.84 8.65
N TYR A 320 35.93 -0.96 9.94
CA TYR A 320 37.19 -0.41 10.48
C TYR A 320 38.42 -1.11 9.89
N GLY A 321 38.37 -2.43 9.69
CA GLY A 321 39.45 -3.19 9.05
C GLY A 321 39.70 -2.76 7.60
N VAL A 322 38.64 -2.58 6.81
CA VAL A 322 38.72 -2.09 5.42
C VAL A 322 39.25 -0.66 5.37
N PHE A 323 38.80 0.21 6.29
CA PHE A 323 39.27 1.60 6.38
C PHE A 323 40.77 1.69 6.68
N ILE A 324 41.28 0.83 7.58
CA ILE A 324 42.71 0.74 7.90
C ILE A 324 43.51 0.30 6.66
N VAL A 325 43.04 -0.71 5.92
CA VAL A 325 43.71 -1.18 4.70
C VAL A 325 43.74 -0.11 3.61
N ILE A 326 42.65 0.63 3.40
CA ILE A 326 42.61 1.77 2.45
C ILE A 326 43.57 2.87 2.88
N MET A 327 43.60 3.23 4.17
CA MET A 327 44.57 4.20 4.69
C MET A 327 46.02 3.76 4.49
N MET A 328 46.32 2.48 4.68
CA MET A 328 47.68 1.95 4.44
C MET A 328 48.05 1.98 2.95
N LEU A 329 47.10 1.74 2.05
CA LEU A 329 47.32 1.80 0.60
C LEU A 329 47.46 3.23 0.06
N MET A 330 46.97 4.25 0.77
CA MET A 330 47.19 5.67 0.39
C MET A 330 48.53 6.24 0.88
N ILE A 331 49.25 5.51 1.74
CA ILE A 331 50.55 5.92 2.32
C ILE A 331 51.73 5.28 1.54
N ILE A 332 51.46 4.31 0.68
CA ILE A 332 52.41 3.70 -0.27
C ILE A 332 52.24 4.39 -1.62
#